data_AF-A0A832HBX9-F1
#
_entry.id   AF-A0A832HBX9-F1
#
_cell.length_a   1.000
_cell.length_b   1.000
_cell.length_c   1.000
_cell.angle_alpha   90.00
_cell.angle_beta   90.00
_cell.angle_gamma   90.00
#
_symmetry.space_group_name_H-M   'P 1'
#
loop_
_entity.id
_entity.type
_entity.pdbx_description
1 polymer ?
#
loop_
_entity_poly.entity_id
_entity_poly.type
_entity_poly.pdbx_seq_one_letter_code
_entity_poly.pdbx_strand_id
1 'polypeptide(L)' 'MRQPLHVIVNANGLPQADVPFACMWDLVEYLSYQRISVTYQYRATHFSVEFPRVDAMKAQDVLDEWASAHELQPA' A
#
# COMPACT_ATOMS: atom_id res chain seq x y z
N MET A 1 4.60 -13.40 -7.27
CA MET A 1 3.24 -13.20 -6.73
C MET A 1 3.35 -12.21 -5.58
N ARG A 2 2.63 -11.08 -5.67
CA ARG A 2 2.54 -10.11 -4.57
C ARG A 2 1.56 -10.66 -3.55
N GLN A 3 1.86 -10.51 -2.27
CA GLN A 3 0.92 -10.89 -1.22
C GLN A 3 -0.12 -9.77 -1.03
N PRO A 4 -1.40 -10.10 -0.80
CA PRO A 4 -2.39 -9.10 -0.45
C PRO A 4 -1.97 -8.40 0.85
N LEU A 5 -2.08 -7.09 0.86
CA LEU A 5 -1.76 -6.26 2.01
C LEU A 5 -3.05 -5.94 2.75
N HIS A 6 -3.00 -5.91 4.08
CA HIS A 6 -4.17 -5.61 4.90
C HIS A 6 -4.07 -4.19 5.46
N VAL A 7 -5.14 -3.43 5.26
CA VAL A 7 -5.29 -2.10 5.86
C VAL A 7 -5.84 -2.24 7.28
N ILE A 8 -5.16 -1.61 8.23
CA ILE A 8 -5.62 -1.39 9.61
C ILE A 8 -5.87 0.10 9.82
N VAL A 9 -6.66 0.45 10.83
CA VAL A 9 -6.77 1.84 11.30
C VAL A 9 -5.78 2.02 12.44
N ASN A 10 -4.83 2.94 12.28
CA ASN A 10 -3.79 3.19 13.27
C ASN A 10 -4.33 4.01 14.48
N ALA A 11 -3.46 4.25 15.47
CA ALA A 11 -3.82 4.99 16.68
C ALA A 11 -4.28 6.44 16.42
N ASN A 12 -3.97 7.00 15.26
CA ASN A 12 -4.39 8.35 14.84
C ASN A 12 -5.71 8.32 14.05
N GLY A 13 -6.36 7.16 13.92
CA GLY A 13 -7.58 7.01 13.13
C GLY A 13 -7.34 6.99 11.62
N LEU A 14 -6.09 6.86 11.16
CA LEU A 14 -5.74 6.83 9.75
C LEU A 14 -5.58 5.40 9.24
N PRO A 15 -6.01 5.10 8.02
CA PRO A 15 -5.72 3.81 7.40
C PRO A 15 -4.21 3.66 7.18
N GLN A 16 -3.70 2.48 7.49
CA GLN A 16 -2.30 2.12 7.39
C GLN A 16 -2.16 0.67 6.93
N ALA A 17 -1.15 0.36 6.12
CA ALA A 17 -0.75 -1.02 5.82
C ALA A 17 0.75 -1.22 6.09
N ASP A 18 1.09 -2.35 6.69
CA ASP A 18 2.47 -2.83 6.76
C ASP A 18 2.84 -3.53 5.45
N VAL A 19 4.01 -3.21 4.93
CA VAL A 19 4.44 -3.59 3.59
C VAL A 19 5.80 -4.29 3.67
N PRO A 20 5.91 -5.54 3.19
CA PRO A 20 7.19 -6.24 3.14
C PRO A 20 8.21 -5.44 2.31
N PHE A 21 9.46 -5.35 2.77
CA PHE A 21 10.51 -4.61 2.07
C PHE A 21 10.70 -5.05 0.61
N ALA A 22 10.47 -6.33 0.32
CA ALA A 22 10.53 -6.87 -1.04
C ALA A 22 9.52 -6.21 -2.01
N CYS A 23 8.43 -5.65 -1.50
CA CYS A 23 7.38 -4.97 -2.27
C CYS A 23 7.44 -3.44 -2.16
N MET A 24 8.33 -2.89 -1.33
CA MET A 24 8.36 -1.46 -0.97
C MET A 24 8.44 -0.55 -2.20
N TRP A 25 9.49 -0.72 -3.02
CA TRP A 25 9.73 0.18 -4.14
C TRP A 25 8.67 0.08 -5.22
N ASP A 26 8.20 -1.12 -5.47
CA ASP A 26 7.13 -1.38 -6.42
C ASP A 26 5.79 -0.74 -6.00
N LEU A 27 5.44 -0.84 -4.71
CA LEU A 27 4.26 -0.17 -4.18
C LEU A 27 4.43 1.36 -4.21
N VAL A 28 5.60 1.89 -3.85
CA VAL A 28 5.89 3.33 -3.92
C VAL A 28 5.72 3.86 -5.34
N GLU A 29 6.24 3.13 -6.34
CA GLU A 29 6.10 3.46 -7.75
C GLU A 29 4.63 3.48 -8.17
N TYR A 30 3.87 2.42 -7.86
CA TYR A 30 2.45 2.34 -8.17
C TYR A 30 1.65 3.49 -7.55
N LEU A 31 1.83 3.76 -6.26
CA LEU A 31 1.11 4.83 -5.55
C LEU A 31 1.47 6.21 -6.10
N SER A 32 2.73 6.40 -6.51
CA SER A 32 3.19 7.64 -7.16
C SER A 32 2.57 7.81 -8.54
N TYR A 33 2.53 6.74 -9.34
CA TYR A 33 1.91 6.72 -10.66
C TYR A 33 0.40 7.04 -10.59
N GLN A 34 -0.30 6.43 -9.63
CA GLN A 34 -1.72 6.68 -9.36
C GLN A 34 -2.00 8.03 -8.67
N ARG A 35 -0.95 8.79 -8.31
CA ARG A 35 -1.02 10.08 -7.60
C ARG A 35 -1.80 9.98 -6.28
N ILE A 36 -1.67 8.87 -5.58
CA ILE A 36 -2.34 8.64 -4.30
C ILE A 36 -1.51 9.32 -3.21
N SER A 37 -2.15 10.23 -2.48
CA SER A 37 -1.50 10.93 -1.37
C SER A 37 -1.33 9.96 -0.20
N VAL A 38 -0.09 9.58 0.08
CA VAL A 38 0.27 8.69 1.19
C VAL A 38 1.45 9.24 1.99
N THR A 39 1.59 8.76 3.22
CA THR A 39 2.78 8.98 4.04
C THR A 39 3.53 7.66 4.17
N TYR A 40 4.84 7.69 3.93
CA TYR A 40 5.71 6.52 4.08
C TYR A 40 6.41 6.55 5.44
N GLN A 41 6.41 5.44 6.16
CA GLN A 41 7.20 5.26 7.36
C GLN A 41 8.21 4.14 7.15
N TYR A 42 9.50 4.51 7.18
CA TYR A 42 10.61 3.57 7.06
C TYR A 42 11.28 3.38 8.42
N ARG A 43 11.28 2.15 8.93
CA ARG A 43 11.98 1.73 10.14
C ARG A 43 12.90 0.55 9.81
N ALA A 44 13.87 0.24 10.68
CA ALA A 44 14.85 -0.81 10.42
C ALA A 44 14.24 -2.19 10.12
N THR A 45 13.05 -2.50 10.65
CA THR A 45 12.40 -3.80 10.52
C THR A 45 11.00 -3.73 9.90
N HIS A 46 10.47 -2.52 9.65
CA HIS A 46 9.12 -2.32 9.13
C HIS A 46 9.10 -1.18 8.12
N PHE A 47 8.35 -1.36 7.05
CA PHE A 47 7.92 -0.30 6.16
C PHE A 47 6.39 -0.26 6.17
N SER A 48 5.81 0.91 6.35
CA SER A 48 4.36 1.07 6.31
C SER A 48 3.95 2.29 5.49
N VAL A 49 2.72 2.24 5.00
CA VAL A 49 2.10 3.29 4.20
C VAL A 49 0.83 3.72 4.91
N GLU A 50 0.66 5.02 5.11
CA GLU A 50 -0.55 5.62 5.68
C GLU A 50 -1.31 6.41 4.62
N PHE A 51 -2.64 6.39 4.70
CA PHE A 51 -3.53 6.98 3.71
C PHE A 51 -4.33 8.14 4.32
N PRO A 52 -3.78 9.37 4.41
CA PRO A 52 -4.39 10.47 5.16
C PRO A 52 -5.65 11.07 4.53
N ARG A 53 -5.98 10.73 3.28
CA ARG A 53 -7.05 11.38 2.51
C ARG A 53 -8.18 10.45 2.09
N VAL A 54 -8.10 9.17 2.44
CA VAL A 54 -9.12 8.17 2.11
C VAL A 54 -9.46 7.36 3.34
N ASP A 55 -10.61 6.68 3.32
CA ASP A 55 -11.00 5.76 4.39
C ASP A 55 -10.32 4.39 4.22
N ALA A 56 -10.52 3.51 5.21
CA ALA A 56 -9.89 2.19 5.22
C ALA A 56 -10.37 1.29 4.08
N MET A 57 -11.64 1.42 3.68
CA MET A 57 -12.20 0.63 2.57
C MET A 57 -11.54 1.02 1.25
N LYS A 58 -11.46 2.32 0.96
CA LYS A 58 -10.82 2.81 -0.25
C LYS A 58 -9.31 2.56 -0.27
N ALA A 59 -8.64 2.64 0.89
CA ALA A 59 -7.24 2.26 1.00
C ALA A 59 -7.04 0.75 0.71
N GLN A 60 -7.95 -0.11 1.17
CA GLN A 60 -7.90 -1.54 0.88
C GLN A 60 -8.09 -1.80 -0.61
N ASP A 61 -9.08 -1.17 -1.25
CA ASP A 61 -9.33 -1.30 -2.69
C ASP A 61 -8.08 -0.95 -3.53
N VAL A 62 -7.35 0.11 -3.14
CA VAL A 62 -6.11 0.53 -3.80
C VAL A 62 -5.02 -0.55 -3.70
N LEU A 63 -4.87 -1.16 -2.52
CA LEU A 63 -3.86 -2.20 -2.31
C LEU A 63 -4.24 -3.50 -3.01
N ASP A 64 -5.52 -3.83 -3.08
CA ASP A 64 -6.04 -4.98 -3.81
C ASP A 64 -5.84 -4.80 -5.32
N GLU A 65 -6.07 -3.60 -5.85
CA GLU A 65 -5.80 -3.26 -7.25
C GLU A 65 -4.30 -3.41 -7.57
N TRP A 66 -3.42 -2.88 -6.72
CA TRP A 66 -1.97 -3.02 -6.87
C TRP A 66 -1.51 -4.49 -6.85
N ALA A 67 -2.07 -5.31 -5.95
CA ALA A 67 -1.75 -6.73 -5.85
C ALA A 67 -2.18 -7.48 -7.13
N SER A 68 -3.32 -7.10 -7.71
CA SER A 68 -3.90 -7.72 -8.90
C SER A 68 -3.26 -7.24 -10.22
N ALA A 69 -2.75 -6.01 -10.26
CA ALA A 69 -2.22 -5.39 -11.48
C ALA A 69 -1.02 -6.13 -12.11
N HIS A 70 -0.33 -7.01 -11.36
CA HIS A 70 0.80 -7.80 -11.86
C HIS A 70 0.44 -9.23 -12.30
N GLU A 71 -0.78 -9.70 -12.03
CA GLU A 71 -1.24 -11.01 -12.54
C GLU A 71 -1.67 -10.94 -14.01
N LEU A 72 -1.83 -9.74 -14.56
CA LEU A 72 -2.36 -9.47 -15.90
C LEU A 72 -1.30 -9.19 -16.98
N GLN A 73 -0.03 -9.53 -16.77
CA GLN A 73 0.96 -9.51 -17.85
C GLN A 73 0.89 -10.83 -18.65
N PRO A 74 0.48 -10.82 -19.94
CA PRO A 74 0.64 -11.98 -20.79
C PRO A 74 2.13 -12.20 -21.07
N ALA A 75 2.52 -13.48 -21.11
CA ALA A 75 3.87 -13.97 -21.38
C ALA A 75 4.41 -13.54 -22.75
#